data_AF-A0AAP8MSV7-F1
#
_entry.id   AF-A0AAP8MSV7-F1
#
_cell.length_a   1.000
_cell.length_b   1.000
_cell.length_c   1.000
_cell.angle_alpha   90.00
_cell.angle_beta   90.00
_cell.angle_gamma   90.00
#
_symmetry.space_group_name_H-M   'P 1'
#
loop_
_entity.id
_entity.type
_entity.pdbx_description
1 polymer ?
#
loop_
_entity_poly.entity_id
_entity_poly.type
_entity_poly.pdbx_seq_one_letter_code
_entity_poly.pdbx_strand_id
1 'polypeptide(L)'
;MNLKVKGLVLAVVSALVLNGCDSDKVKAELDHAGHKIGDAAHEVGHKIHDEVERAQGKLTQNAEKESLRQLGLDEADIDYVIAHNPDDAMAVAKHTNDEILYQTKYNFVDASGQQGGLKTYDWNAPLSSYYFYYKPADYDQLTSAKKAAVDRLQETDYKTSQRHEGDAKANLQKMLGRVAFVINSPKFIKMFNDNYQYLHSDTFSVSSAYPNEITHVPDSYNEFKADIKSALSREGNTYKFYAVKDFDGGDAKGDIGKLSAYFKLKGMANSKLKASAPLVLHELTHTFGYRHAGADQNTVKMKPNNVPYLVQLMTMDSAMQDQYQGDMQMFSNSVNGINQIKWYAGDSMFSTYFGND
;
A
#
# COMPACT_ATOMS: atom_id res chain seq x y z
N MET A 1 -28.94 40.48 -8.77
CA MET A 1 -28.74 40.99 -10.15
C MET A 1 -30.01 41.44 -10.88
N ASN A 2 -31.20 40.92 -10.54
CA ASN A 2 -32.44 41.16 -11.31
C ASN A 2 -32.99 42.61 -11.29
N LEU A 3 -32.59 43.45 -10.33
CA LEU A 3 -33.08 44.83 -10.19
C LEU A 3 -32.29 45.87 -11.00
N LYS A 4 -30.98 45.65 -11.24
CA LYS A 4 -30.14 46.63 -11.96
C LYS A 4 -30.35 46.59 -13.48
N VAL A 5 -30.59 45.40 -14.04
CA VAL A 5 -30.86 45.23 -15.48
C VAL A 5 -32.25 45.75 -15.85
N LYS A 6 -33.26 45.49 -15.00
CA LYS A 6 -34.62 45.99 -15.20
C LYS A 6 -34.70 47.52 -15.14
N GLY A 7 -33.92 48.17 -14.26
CA GLY A 7 -33.85 49.63 -14.17
C GLY A 7 -33.24 50.28 -15.42
N LEU A 8 -32.23 49.66 -16.03
CA LEU A 8 -31.57 50.18 -17.24
C LEU A 8 -32.47 50.09 -18.48
N VAL A 9 -33.16 48.95 -18.65
CA VAL A 9 -34.11 48.75 -19.76
C VAL A 9 -35.29 49.72 -19.65
N LEU A 10 -35.80 49.95 -18.44
CA LEU A 10 -36.89 50.90 -18.23
C LEU A 10 -36.47 52.35 -18.53
N ALA A 11 -35.25 52.75 -18.14
CA ALA A 11 -34.72 54.08 -18.44
C ALA A 11 -34.51 54.32 -19.94
N VAL A 12 -34.02 53.32 -20.68
CA VAL A 12 -33.84 53.39 -22.14
C VAL A 12 -35.19 53.48 -22.85
N VAL A 13 -36.17 52.66 -22.46
CA VAL A 13 -37.52 52.70 -23.06
C VAL A 13 -38.25 54.01 -22.73
N SER A 14 -38.08 54.56 -21.51
CA SER A 14 -38.66 55.87 -21.16
C SER A 14 -38.01 57.03 -21.90
N ALA A 15 -36.71 56.97 -22.21
CA ALA A 15 -36.03 57.99 -23.02
C ALA A 15 -36.45 57.93 -24.51
N LEU A 16 -36.70 56.73 -25.04
CA LEU A 16 -37.16 56.48 -26.42
C LEU A 16 -38.58 57.00 -26.70
N VAL A 17 -39.46 57.00 -25.70
CA VAL A 17 -40.87 57.38 -25.86
C VAL A 17 -41.10 58.89 -25.67
N LEU A 18 -40.21 59.61 -24.99
CA LEU A 18 -40.45 61.01 -24.59
C LEU A 18 -39.75 62.09 -25.42
N ASN A 19 -38.74 61.76 -26.23
CA ASN A 19 -38.08 62.72 -27.11
C ASN A 19 -37.97 62.12 -28.50
N GLY A 20 -38.66 62.70 -29.49
CA GLY A 20 -38.63 62.28 -30.90
C GLY A 20 -37.20 62.23 -31.43
N CYS A 21 -36.57 61.06 -31.28
CA CYS A 21 -35.13 60.89 -31.44
C CYS A 21 -34.83 60.36 -32.84
N ASP A 22 -33.77 60.94 -33.41
CA ASP A 22 -33.15 60.53 -34.65
C ASP A 22 -32.82 59.04 -34.59
N SER A 23 -33.53 58.26 -35.42
CA SER A 23 -33.55 56.79 -35.45
C SER A 23 -32.14 56.19 -35.41
N ASP A 24 -31.21 56.83 -36.11
CA ASP A 24 -29.86 56.34 -36.31
C ASP A 24 -29.01 56.44 -35.04
N LYS A 25 -29.28 57.44 -34.19
CA LYS A 25 -28.55 57.64 -32.93
C LYS A 25 -29.00 56.66 -31.86
N VAL A 26 -30.30 56.39 -31.80
CA VAL A 26 -30.89 55.39 -30.89
C VAL A 26 -30.45 53.98 -31.26
N LYS A 27 -30.37 53.67 -32.56
CA LYS A 27 -29.88 52.39 -33.04
C LYS A 27 -28.41 52.15 -32.66
N ALA A 28 -27.56 53.16 -32.82
CA ALA A 28 -26.15 53.08 -32.42
C ALA A 28 -25.98 52.87 -30.90
N GLU A 29 -26.79 53.52 -30.07
CA GLU A 29 -26.74 53.32 -28.61
C GLU A 29 -27.26 51.94 -28.18
N LEU A 30 -28.28 51.40 -28.86
CA LEU A 30 -28.78 50.04 -28.65
C LEU A 30 -27.77 48.98 -29.08
N ASP A 31 -27.10 49.16 -30.21
CA ASP A 31 -26.05 48.24 -30.68
C ASP A 31 -24.84 48.25 -29.73
N HIS A 32 -24.45 49.42 -29.22
CA HIS A 32 -23.38 49.53 -28.21
C HIS A 32 -23.77 48.91 -26.86
N ALA A 33 -25.01 49.09 -26.42
CA ALA A 33 -25.53 48.44 -25.23
C ALA A 33 -25.61 46.91 -25.40
N GLY A 34 -26.02 46.44 -26.58
CA GLY A 34 -26.03 45.03 -26.95
C GLY A 34 -24.64 44.40 -26.92
N HIS A 35 -23.64 45.09 -27.49
CA HIS A 35 -22.24 44.66 -27.42
C HIS A 35 -21.72 44.58 -25.99
N LYS A 36 -21.93 45.62 -25.18
CA LYS A 36 -21.50 45.61 -23.78
C LYS A 36 -22.17 44.53 -22.93
N ILE A 37 -23.45 44.25 -23.19
CA ILE A 37 -24.17 43.15 -22.52
C ILE A 37 -23.63 41.80 -22.99
N GLY A 38 -23.34 41.66 -24.28
CA GLY A 38 -22.72 40.46 -24.85
C GLY A 38 -21.34 40.18 -24.24
N ASP A 39 -20.49 41.20 -24.17
CA ASP A 39 -19.15 41.10 -23.59
C ASP A 39 -19.20 40.74 -22.09
N ALA A 40 -20.09 41.39 -21.33
CA ALA A 40 -20.28 41.09 -19.92
C ALA A 40 -20.85 39.69 -19.69
N ALA A 41 -21.78 39.23 -20.53
CA ALA A 41 -22.32 37.88 -20.47
C ALA A 41 -21.26 36.83 -20.81
N HIS A 42 -20.39 37.13 -21.79
CA HIS A 42 -19.28 36.26 -22.18
C HIS A 42 -18.23 36.16 -21.06
N GLU A 43 -17.84 37.28 -20.43
CA GLU A 43 -16.91 37.29 -19.29
C GLU A 43 -17.46 36.54 -18.08
N VAL A 44 -18.76 36.71 -17.77
CA VAL A 44 -19.43 35.96 -16.70
C VAL A 44 -19.50 34.48 -17.04
N GLY A 45 -19.77 34.12 -18.29
CA GLY A 45 -19.77 32.74 -18.77
C GLY A 45 -18.42 32.05 -18.54
N HIS A 46 -17.31 32.71 -18.90
CA HIS A 46 -15.96 32.19 -18.66
C HIS A 46 -15.65 32.02 -17.17
N LYS A 47 -15.96 33.02 -16.33
CA LYS A 47 -15.70 32.91 -14.88
C LYS A 47 -16.51 31.78 -14.22
N ILE A 48 -17.76 31.60 -14.62
CA ILE A 48 -18.59 30.50 -14.11
C ILE A 48 -18.03 29.16 -14.60
N HIS A 49 -17.61 29.06 -15.85
CA HIS A 49 -17.00 27.84 -16.38
C HIS A 49 -15.74 27.46 -15.62
N ASP A 50 -14.81 28.41 -15.42
CA ASP A 50 -13.58 28.20 -14.64
C ASP A 50 -13.85 27.79 -13.19
N GLU A 51 -14.89 28.36 -12.55
CA GLU A 51 -15.30 28.00 -11.20
C GLU A 51 -15.92 26.59 -11.14
N VAL A 52 -16.72 26.22 -12.14
CA VAL A 52 -17.31 24.88 -12.25
C VAL A 52 -16.22 23.84 -12.48
N GLU A 53 -15.26 24.09 -13.37
CA GLU A 53 -14.13 23.18 -13.60
C GLU A 53 -13.28 23.04 -12.33
N ARG A 54 -13.01 24.14 -11.61
CA ARG A 54 -12.27 24.10 -10.34
C ARG A 54 -13.03 23.33 -9.26
N ALA A 55 -14.35 23.52 -9.15
CA ALA A 55 -15.19 22.81 -8.20
C ALA A 55 -15.29 21.32 -8.53
N GLN A 56 -15.42 20.98 -9.82
CA GLN A 56 -15.37 19.60 -10.31
C GLN A 56 -14.02 18.95 -10.01
N GLY A 57 -12.90 19.64 -10.26
CA GLY A 57 -11.56 19.15 -9.92
C GLY A 57 -11.40 18.86 -8.42
N LYS A 58 -11.90 19.74 -7.54
CA LYS A 58 -11.90 19.50 -6.08
C LYS A 58 -12.77 18.33 -5.65
N LEU A 59 -13.94 18.17 -6.27
CA LEU A 59 -14.83 17.03 -5.99
C LEU A 59 -14.21 15.71 -6.42
N THR A 60 -13.60 15.67 -7.61
CA THR A 60 -12.87 14.51 -8.12
C THR A 60 -11.71 14.15 -7.21
N GLN A 61 -10.89 15.13 -6.82
CA GLN A 61 -9.78 14.91 -5.88
C GLN A 61 -10.26 14.36 -4.53
N ASN A 62 -11.39 14.88 -4.00
CA ASN A 62 -11.95 14.37 -2.75
C ASN A 62 -12.46 12.93 -2.87
N ALA A 63 -13.09 12.58 -4.00
CA ALA A 63 -13.54 11.23 -4.28
C ALA A 63 -12.34 10.27 -4.41
N GLU A 64 -11.27 10.67 -5.09
CA GLU A 64 -10.06 9.87 -5.24
C GLU A 64 -9.33 9.67 -3.91
N LYS A 65 -9.24 10.70 -3.07
CA LYS A 65 -8.72 10.56 -1.70
C LYS A 65 -9.55 9.56 -0.89
N GLU A 66 -10.87 9.60 -1.02
CA GLU A 66 -11.75 8.65 -0.32
C GLU A 66 -11.53 7.21 -0.77
N SER A 67 -11.33 6.98 -2.07
CA SER A 67 -10.94 5.67 -2.60
C SER A 67 -9.65 5.15 -1.95
N LEU A 68 -8.64 6.01 -1.81
CA LEU A 68 -7.36 5.65 -1.19
C LEU A 68 -7.50 5.38 0.32
N ARG A 69 -8.38 6.10 1.03
CA ARG A 69 -8.71 5.78 2.44
C ARG A 69 -9.36 4.40 2.58
N GLN A 70 -10.22 4.02 1.64
CA GLN A 70 -10.89 2.72 1.64
C GLN A 70 -9.94 1.54 1.34
N LEU A 71 -8.77 1.82 0.77
CA LEU A 71 -7.64 0.88 0.70
C LEU A 71 -6.82 0.82 2.00
N GLY A 72 -7.09 1.70 2.95
CA GLY A 72 -6.44 1.74 4.26
C GLY A 72 -5.24 2.68 4.36
N LEU A 73 -5.01 3.56 3.37
CA LEU A 73 -4.00 4.61 3.50
C LEU A 73 -4.45 5.69 4.49
N ASP A 74 -3.49 6.22 5.27
CA ASP A 74 -3.72 7.39 6.12
C ASP A 74 -3.56 8.70 5.32
N GLU A 75 -3.99 9.83 5.90
CA GLU A 75 -3.95 11.13 5.20
C GLU A 75 -2.54 11.53 4.76
N ALA A 76 -1.53 11.24 5.57
CA ALA A 76 -0.16 11.63 5.25
C ALA A 76 0.39 10.83 4.06
N ASP A 77 0.12 9.53 4.02
CA ASP A 77 0.48 8.67 2.89
C ASP A 77 -0.31 9.07 1.64
N ILE A 78 -1.61 9.39 1.75
CA ILE A 78 -2.45 9.89 0.65
C ILE A 78 -1.90 11.18 0.05
N ASP A 79 -1.61 12.17 0.90
CA ASP A 79 -1.07 13.46 0.47
C ASP A 79 0.30 13.27 -0.19
N TYR A 80 1.13 12.38 0.36
CA TYR A 80 2.45 12.09 -0.19
C TYR A 80 2.35 11.44 -1.58
N VAL A 81 1.53 10.38 -1.76
CA VAL A 81 1.42 9.70 -3.07
C VAL A 81 0.83 10.62 -4.13
N ILE A 82 -0.16 11.46 -3.79
CA ILE A 82 -0.74 12.42 -4.73
C ILE A 82 0.29 13.48 -5.14
N ALA A 83 1.12 13.94 -4.20
CA ALA A 83 2.13 14.96 -4.49
C ALA A 83 3.30 14.43 -5.32
N HIS A 84 3.73 13.18 -5.10
CA HIS A 84 4.96 12.64 -5.71
C HIS A 84 4.72 11.65 -6.85
N ASN A 85 3.57 10.98 -6.86
CA ASN A 85 3.21 9.96 -7.86
C ASN A 85 1.73 10.11 -8.27
N PRO A 86 1.30 11.29 -8.77
CA PRO A 86 -0.11 11.60 -9.02
C PRO A 86 -0.76 10.60 -9.97
N ASP A 87 -0.12 10.23 -11.08
CA ASP A 87 -0.71 9.33 -12.07
C ASP A 87 -1.03 7.95 -11.49
N ASP A 88 -0.11 7.37 -10.71
CA ASP A 88 -0.30 6.10 -10.04
C ASP A 88 -1.36 6.19 -8.92
N ALA A 89 -1.36 7.29 -8.16
CA ALA A 89 -2.39 7.54 -7.15
C ALA A 89 -3.78 7.62 -7.78
N MET A 90 -3.92 8.31 -8.92
CA MET A 90 -5.19 8.41 -9.64
C MET A 90 -5.60 7.09 -10.29
N ALA A 91 -4.64 6.31 -10.80
CA ALA A 91 -4.92 4.99 -11.34
C ALA A 91 -5.51 4.07 -10.26
N VAL A 92 -4.82 3.94 -9.12
CA VAL A 92 -5.29 3.12 -7.98
C VAL A 92 -6.65 3.62 -7.45
N ALA A 93 -6.84 4.95 -7.35
CA ALA A 93 -8.08 5.53 -6.84
C ALA A 93 -9.31 5.30 -7.76
N LYS A 94 -9.12 5.09 -9.06
CA LYS A 94 -10.20 4.89 -10.04
C LYS A 94 -10.75 3.46 -10.08
N HIS A 95 -9.99 2.48 -9.62
CA HIS A 95 -10.29 1.05 -9.78
C HIS A 95 -10.93 0.37 -8.56
N THR A 96 -11.53 1.16 -7.66
CA THR A 96 -11.86 0.78 -6.29
C THR A 96 -12.47 -0.61 -6.08
N ASN A 97 -13.55 -0.98 -6.77
CA ASN A 97 -14.23 -2.27 -6.49
C ASN A 97 -13.51 -3.52 -7.04
N ASP A 98 -12.56 -3.34 -7.96
CA ASP A 98 -11.80 -4.46 -8.51
C ASP A 98 -10.47 -4.67 -7.77
N GLU A 99 -10.01 -3.71 -6.98
CA GLU A 99 -8.69 -3.78 -6.36
C GLU A 99 -8.52 -4.85 -5.28
N ILE A 100 -7.31 -5.42 -5.26
CA ILE A 100 -6.87 -6.37 -4.25
C ILE A 100 -6.88 -5.66 -2.90
N LEU A 101 -7.41 -6.35 -1.89
CA LEU A 101 -7.56 -5.86 -0.52
C LEU A 101 -8.52 -4.67 -0.33
N TYR A 102 -9.21 -4.21 -1.37
CA TYR A 102 -10.23 -3.16 -1.22
C TYR A 102 -11.35 -3.57 -0.25
N GLN A 103 -11.69 -2.69 0.68
CA GLN A 103 -12.68 -2.92 1.74
C GLN A 103 -12.47 -4.22 2.53
N THR A 104 -11.21 -4.70 2.59
CA THR A 104 -10.86 -5.87 3.39
C THR A 104 -10.94 -5.54 4.87
N LYS A 105 -11.57 -6.42 5.64
CA LYS A 105 -11.75 -6.27 7.07
C LYS A 105 -10.60 -6.94 7.81
N TYR A 106 -9.79 -6.14 8.48
CA TYR A 106 -8.70 -6.64 9.30
C TYR A 106 -9.16 -6.79 10.76
N ASN A 107 -9.46 -8.02 11.17
CA ASN A 107 -9.81 -8.32 12.55
C ASN A 107 -8.54 -8.65 13.36
N PHE A 108 -8.11 -7.69 14.17
CA PHE A 108 -7.02 -7.87 15.14
C PHE A 108 -7.58 -8.63 16.35
N VAL A 109 -7.15 -9.87 16.52
CA VAL A 109 -7.67 -10.74 17.58
C VAL A 109 -7.02 -10.35 18.90
N ASP A 110 -7.74 -9.56 19.69
CA ASP A 110 -7.33 -9.10 21.02
C ASP A 110 -7.62 -10.18 22.08
N ALA A 111 -7.01 -11.36 21.93
CA ALA A 111 -7.18 -12.47 22.86
C ALA A 111 -5.92 -13.34 22.99
N SER A 112 -5.54 -13.60 24.24
CA SER A 112 -4.47 -14.55 24.55
C SER A 112 -4.98 -15.98 24.46
N GLY A 113 -4.22 -16.87 23.83
CA GLY A 113 -4.65 -18.26 23.61
C GLY A 113 -3.67 -19.08 22.80
N GLN A 114 -4.18 -20.08 22.08
CA GLN A 114 -3.43 -20.85 21.09
C GLN A 114 -4.15 -20.81 19.75
N GLN A 115 -3.44 -20.45 18.67
CA GLN A 115 -3.91 -20.56 17.28
C GLN A 115 -2.78 -20.92 16.34
N GLY A 116 -3.04 -21.77 15.36
CA GLY A 116 -2.02 -22.21 14.39
C GLY A 116 -0.81 -22.90 15.04
N GLY A 117 -0.97 -23.49 16.23
CA GLY A 117 0.13 -24.04 17.03
C GLY A 117 0.99 -22.99 17.75
N LEU A 118 0.63 -21.70 17.66
CA LEU A 118 1.33 -20.59 18.29
C LEU A 118 0.54 -20.04 19.48
N LYS A 119 1.26 -19.57 20.50
CA LYS A 119 0.66 -18.83 21.60
C LYS A 119 0.38 -17.39 21.17
N THR A 120 -0.89 -16.98 21.24
CA THR A 120 -1.33 -15.63 20.86
C THR A 120 -1.48 -14.74 22.09
N TYR A 121 -1.49 -13.43 21.85
CA TYR A 121 -1.52 -12.39 22.87
C TYR A 121 -2.44 -11.24 22.45
N ASP A 122 -2.76 -10.36 23.39
CA ASP A 122 -3.42 -9.08 23.12
C ASP A 122 -2.46 -8.15 22.34
N TRP A 123 -2.97 -7.39 21.38
CA TRP A 123 -2.17 -6.46 20.60
C TRP A 123 -1.58 -5.30 21.40
N ASN A 124 -2.16 -4.99 22.56
CA ASN A 124 -1.71 -3.98 23.51
C ASN A 124 -0.92 -4.60 24.67
N ALA A 125 -0.55 -5.88 24.59
CA ALA A 125 0.24 -6.51 25.62
C ALA A 125 1.60 -5.78 25.77
N PRO A 126 2.06 -5.50 27.01
CA PRO A 126 3.32 -4.80 27.23
C PRO A 126 4.50 -5.54 26.57
N LEU A 127 5.18 -4.92 25.61
CA LEU A 127 6.40 -5.42 24.95
C LEU A 127 7.50 -5.75 25.97
N SER A 128 7.55 -5.02 27.07
CA SER A 128 8.47 -5.27 28.19
C SER A 128 8.35 -6.68 28.78
N SER A 129 7.16 -7.29 28.74
CA SER A 129 6.93 -8.67 29.20
C SER A 129 7.47 -9.73 28.23
N TYR A 130 7.85 -9.31 27.01
CA TYR A 130 8.41 -10.18 25.98
C TYR A 130 9.93 -10.19 25.97
N TYR A 131 10.56 -9.35 26.79
CA TYR A 131 11.99 -9.28 26.94
C TYR A 131 12.55 -10.60 27.50
N PHE A 132 13.22 -11.37 26.65
CA PHE A 132 14.01 -12.51 27.12
C PHE A 132 15.43 -12.02 27.38
N TYR A 133 15.97 -12.38 28.54
CA TYR A 133 17.39 -12.27 28.80
C TYR A 133 18.11 -13.25 27.85
N TYR A 134 18.50 -12.78 26.67
CA TYR A 134 19.26 -13.58 25.72
C TYR A 134 20.70 -13.71 26.23
N LYS A 135 20.96 -14.80 26.94
CA LYS A 135 22.30 -15.22 27.33
C LYS A 135 22.81 -16.18 26.25
N PRO A 136 23.73 -15.77 25.35
CA PRO A 136 24.29 -16.69 24.36
C PRO A 136 24.90 -17.92 25.06
N ALA A 137 24.93 -19.06 24.38
CA ALA A 137 25.30 -20.34 24.99
C ALA A 137 26.74 -20.33 25.57
N ASP A 138 27.61 -19.48 25.04
CA ASP A 138 28.98 -19.25 25.49
C ASP A 138 29.12 -18.03 26.41
N TYR A 139 28.03 -17.40 26.86
CA TYR A 139 28.08 -16.15 27.61
C TYR A 139 29.03 -16.23 28.80
N ASP A 140 29.00 -17.31 29.57
CA ASP A 140 29.86 -17.46 30.74
C ASP A 140 31.35 -17.55 30.39
N GLN A 141 31.67 -17.99 29.17
CA GLN A 141 33.03 -18.07 28.60
C GLN A 141 33.47 -16.75 27.95
N LEU A 142 32.56 -15.79 27.76
CA LEU A 142 32.90 -14.46 27.24
C LEU A 142 33.75 -13.66 28.23
N THR A 143 34.61 -12.80 27.68
CA THR A 143 35.33 -11.79 28.47
C THR A 143 34.36 -10.78 29.08
N SER A 144 34.76 -10.13 30.18
CA SER A 144 33.93 -9.11 30.85
C SER A 144 33.49 -7.98 29.90
N ALA A 145 34.35 -7.60 28.94
CA ALA A 145 34.02 -6.58 27.94
C ALA A 145 32.92 -7.04 26.97
N LYS A 146 32.93 -8.32 26.56
CA LYS A 146 31.92 -8.91 25.69
C LYS A 146 30.59 -9.12 26.43
N LYS A 147 30.63 -9.56 27.70
CA LYS A 147 29.44 -9.64 28.57
C LYS A 147 28.76 -8.28 28.71
N ALA A 148 29.53 -7.25 29.05
CA ALA A 148 29.01 -5.89 29.14
C ALA A 148 28.45 -5.34 27.81
N ALA A 149 28.97 -5.78 26.67
CA ALA A 149 28.41 -5.43 25.37
C ALA A 149 27.05 -6.10 25.12
N VAL A 150 26.91 -7.38 25.46
CA VAL A 150 25.63 -8.10 25.39
C VAL A 150 24.60 -7.43 26.30
N ASP A 151 24.95 -7.12 27.55
CA ASP A 151 24.04 -6.47 28.50
C ASP A 151 23.61 -5.06 28.02
N ARG A 152 24.51 -4.28 27.40
CA ARG A 152 24.17 -2.97 26.83
C ARG A 152 23.26 -3.06 25.62
N LEU A 153 23.50 -4.02 24.72
CA LEU A 153 22.60 -4.27 23.59
C LEU A 153 21.22 -4.64 24.11
N GLN A 154 21.18 -5.44 25.17
CA GLN A 154 19.94 -5.84 25.80
C GLN A 154 19.16 -4.63 26.38
N GLU A 155 19.83 -3.81 27.18
CA GLU A 155 19.24 -2.61 27.75
C GLU A 155 18.73 -1.64 26.66
N THR A 156 19.48 -1.51 25.57
CA THR A 156 19.08 -0.68 24.42
C THR A 156 17.81 -1.21 23.76
N ASP A 157 17.76 -2.51 23.50
CA ASP A 157 16.63 -3.19 22.90
C ASP A 157 15.36 -3.11 23.76
N TYR A 158 15.51 -3.22 25.09
CA TYR A 158 14.44 -2.99 26.05
C TYR A 158 13.91 -1.55 25.99
N LYS A 159 14.81 -0.56 26.06
CA LYS A 159 14.43 0.87 26.00
C LYS A 159 13.76 1.24 24.69
N THR A 160 14.22 0.68 23.57
CA THR A 160 13.58 0.88 22.26
C THR A 160 12.19 0.26 22.25
N SER A 161 12.05 -0.98 22.74
CA SER A 161 10.74 -1.64 22.82
C SER A 161 9.76 -0.89 23.71
N GLN A 162 10.21 -0.32 24.83
CA GLN A 162 9.36 0.52 25.69
C GLN A 162 8.86 1.78 24.99
N ARG A 163 9.67 2.40 24.11
CA ARG A 163 9.25 3.60 23.37
C ARG A 163 8.15 3.34 22.36
N HIS A 164 8.05 2.11 21.87
CA HIS A 164 7.13 1.68 20.83
C HIS A 164 6.03 0.73 21.35
N GLU A 165 5.87 0.68 22.68
CA GLU A 165 4.88 -0.19 23.32
C GLU A 165 3.47 0.28 22.95
N GLY A 166 2.69 -0.61 22.33
CA GLY A 166 1.35 -0.28 21.78
C GLY A 166 1.34 0.12 20.30
N ASP A 167 2.50 0.38 19.68
CA ASP A 167 2.56 0.83 18.27
C ASP A 167 2.34 -0.32 17.26
N ALA A 168 2.50 -1.58 17.69
CA ALA A 168 2.47 -2.75 16.79
C ALA A 168 1.22 -2.81 15.90
N LYS A 169 0.04 -2.56 16.47
CA LYS A 169 -1.24 -2.60 15.75
C LYS A 169 -1.34 -1.46 14.74
N ALA A 170 -1.02 -0.23 15.17
CA ALA A 170 -1.06 0.95 14.31
C ALA A 170 -0.06 0.86 13.15
N ASN A 171 1.17 0.41 13.43
CA ASN A 171 2.20 0.18 12.42
C ASN A 171 1.77 -0.88 11.41
N LEU A 172 1.21 -2.01 11.85
CA LEU A 172 0.71 -3.03 10.93
C LEU A 172 -0.46 -2.50 10.09
N GLN A 173 -1.41 -1.75 10.68
CA GLN A 173 -2.50 -1.11 9.92
C GLN A 173 -1.94 -0.20 8.82
N LYS A 174 -0.95 0.62 9.15
CA LYS A 174 -0.27 1.49 8.18
C LYS A 174 0.43 0.69 7.08
N MET A 175 1.14 -0.38 7.42
CA MET A 175 1.77 -1.27 6.43
C MET A 175 0.72 -1.92 5.52
N LEU A 176 -0.43 -2.35 6.04
CA LEU A 176 -1.50 -2.97 5.24
C LEU A 176 -2.08 -2.01 4.21
N GLY A 177 -2.31 -0.75 4.58
CA GLY A 177 -2.73 0.29 3.63
C GLY A 177 -1.71 0.53 2.52
N ARG A 178 -0.43 0.62 2.91
CA ARG A 178 0.68 0.76 1.94
C ARG A 178 0.79 -0.46 1.02
N VAL A 179 0.63 -1.67 1.55
CA VAL A 179 0.61 -2.93 0.77
C VAL A 179 -0.55 -2.93 -0.22
N ALA A 180 -1.75 -2.55 0.22
CA ALA A 180 -2.93 -2.46 -0.64
C ALA A 180 -2.75 -1.43 -1.76
N PHE A 181 -2.10 -0.30 -1.51
CA PHE A 181 -1.75 0.64 -2.57
C PHE A 181 -0.73 0.05 -3.55
N VAL A 182 0.38 -0.50 -3.03
CA VAL A 182 1.49 -1.01 -3.85
C VAL A 182 1.03 -2.13 -4.77
N ILE A 183 0.33 -3.15 -4.25
CA ILE A 183 -0.09 -4.31 -5.05
C ILE A 183 -1.00 -3.95 -6.22
N ASN A 184 -1.76 -2.86 -6.10
CA ASN A 184 -2.67 -2.37 -7.15
C ASN A 184 -2.04 -1.29 -8.05
N SER A 185 -0.82 -0.83 -7.76
CA SER A 185 -0.18 0.25 -8.51
C SER A 185 0.21 -0.18 -9.94
N PRO A 186 0.13 0.73 -10.94
CA PRO A 186 0.60 0.44 -12.30
C PRO A 186 2.05 -0.06 -12.35
N LYS A 187 2.93 0.46 -11.48
CA LYS A 187 4.32 0.02 -11.36
C LYS A 187 4.43 -1.43 -10.91
N PHE A 188 3.64 -1.85 -9.91
CA PHE A 188 3.60 -3.24 -9.47
C PHE A 188 3.09 -4.17 -10.56
N ILE A 189 1.98 -3.80 -11.22
CA ILE A 189 1.39 -4.58 -12.30
C ILE A 189 2.41 -4.81 -13.41
N LYS A 190 3.11 -3.74 -13.83
CA LYS A 190 4.17 -3.83 -14.83
C LYS A 190 5.31 -4.73 -14.35
N MET A 191 5.83 -4.51 -13.14
CA MET A 191 6.94 -5.30 -12.61
C MET A 191 6.57 -6.77 -12.44
N PHE A 192 5.35 -7.11 -12.01
CA PHE A 192 4.91 -8.50 -11.95
C PHE A 192 4.91 -9.13 -13.35
N ASN A 193 4.29 -8.46 -14.34
CA ASN A 193 4.22 -8.95 -15.71
C ASN A 193 5.61 -9.08 -16.38
N ASP A 194 6.57 -8.25 -16.01
CA ASP A 194 7.94 -8.33 -16.53
C ASP A 194 8.77 -9.45 -15.87
N ASN A 195 8.37 -9.91 -14.68
CA ASN A 195 9.18 -10.79 -13.83
C ASN A 195 8.53 -12.17 -13.52
N TYR A 196 7.26 -12.43 -13.84
CA TYR A 196 6.64 -13.75 -13.57
C TYR A 196 7.34 -14.91 -14.29
N GLN A 197 8.02 -14.63 -15.42
CA GLN A 197 8.82 -15.59 -16.16
C GLN A 197 10.02 -16.18 -15.37
N TYR A 198 10.37 -15.59 -14.22
CA TYR A 198 11.36 -16.16 -13.29
C TYR A 198 10.77 -17.18 -12.33
N LEU A 199 9.45 -17.32 -12.29
CA LEU A 199 8.76 -18.37 -11.55
C LEU A 199 8.85 -19.66 -12.35
N HIS A 200 9.19 -20.75 -11.69
CA HIS A 200 9.23 -22.06 -12.32
C HIS A 200 8.22 -22.99 -11.65
N SER A 201 7.44 -23.71 -12.45
CA SER A 201 6.41 -24.61 -11.92
C SER A 201 7.00 -25.81 -11.18
N ASP A 202 8.22 -26.24 -11.50
CA ASP A 202 8.95 -27.34 -10.83
C ASP A 202 9.52 -26.96 -9.45
N THR A 203 9.52 -25.66 -9.15
CA THR A 203 9.83 -25.09 -7.84
C THR A 203 8.59 -24.77 -7.02
N PHE A 204 7.42 -24.96 -7.62
CA PHE A 204 6.14 -24.79 -6.97
C PHE A 204 5.90 -25.96 -6.03
N SER A 205 5.61 -25.63 -4.78
CA SER A 205 5.48 -26.61 -3.73
C SER A 205 4.01 -26.72 -3.36
N VAL A 206 3.42 -27.88 -3.66
CA VAL A 206 2.08 -28.21 -3.20
C VAL A 206 2.15 -29.21 -2.04
N SER A 207 1.22 -29.11 -1.10
CA SER A 207 1.00 -30.01 0.02
C SER A 207 -0.48 -30.25 0.20
N SER A 208 -0.85 -31.53 0.25
CA SER A 208 -2.20 -31.95 0.62
C SER A 208 -2.60 -31.57 2.06
N ALA A 209 -1.68 -31.03 2.86
CA ALA A 209 -1.96 -30.54 4.20
C ALA A 209 -2.76 -29.23 4.22
N TYR A 210 -2.84 -28.50 3.10
CA TYR A 210 -3.50 -27.19 3.04
C TYR A 210 -4.76 -27.23 2.14
N PRO A 211 -5.96 -26.95 2.68
CA PRO A 211 -7.22 -27.20 1.98
C PRO A 211 -7.53 -26.21 0.84
N ASN A 212 -6.83 -25.07 0.77
CA ASN A 212 -7.04 -24.03 -0.26
C ASN A 212 -5.70 -23.54 -0.85
N GLU A 213 -4.74 -24.44 -0.94
CA GLU A 213 -3.48 -24.11 -1.60
C GLU A 213 -3.73 -23.84 -3.09
N ILE A 214 -3.11 -22.79 -3.62
CA ILE A 214 -3.07 -22.54 -5.06
C ILE A 214 -2.05 -23.51 -5.63
N THR A 215 -2.38 -24.21 -6.72
CA THR A 215 -1.57 -25.31 -7.26
C THR A 215 -0.85 -24.97 -8.57
N HIS A 216 -0.88 -23.70 -8.98
CA HIS A 216 -0.26 -23.23 -10.22
C HIS A 216 0.53 -21.94 -10.00
N VAL A 217 1.37 -21.63 -10.98
CA VAL A 217 2.11 -20.38 -11.07
C VAL A 217 1.32 -19.44 -11.98
N PRO A 218 1.00 -18.21 -11.56
CA PRO A 218 0.31 -17.26 -12.40
C PRO A 218 1.18 -16.80 -13.57
N ASP A 219 0.60 -16.73 -14.77
CA ASP A 219 1.23 -16.30 -16.02
C ASP A 219 1.07 -14.79 -16.30
N SER A 220 0.36 -14.09 -15.43
CA SER A 220 0.05 -12.68 -15.56
C SER A 220 -0.42 -12.08 -14.23
N TYR A 221 -0.34 -10.76 -14.09
CA TYR A 221 -0.91 -10.06 -12.94
C TYR A 221 -2.42 -10.29 -12.82
N ASN A 222 -3.14 -10.45 -13.94
CA ASN A 222 -4.58 -10.69 -13.92
C ASN A 222 -4.93 -12.07 -13.34
N GLU A 223 -4.14 -13.11 -13.66
CA GLU A 223 -4.30 -14.43 -13.05
C GLU A 223 -3.96 -14.39 -11.55
N PHE A 224 -2.85 -13.74 -11.19
CA PHE A 224 -2.49 -13.49 -9.79
C PHE A 224 -3.60 -12.74 -9.02
N LYS A 225 -4.18 -11.70 -9.61
CA LYS A 225 -5.30 -10.94 -9.04
C LYS A 225 -6.54 -11.81 -8.88
N ALA A 226 -6.86 -12.65 -9.87
CA ALA A 226 -8.01 -13.54 -9.82
C ALA A 226 -7.90 -14.56 -8.69
N ASP A 227 -6.72 -15.15 -8.50
CA ASP A 227 -6.41 -16.07 -7.40
C ASP A 227 -6.61 -15.41 -6.03
N ILE A 228 -6.07 -14.20 -5.86
CA ILE A 228 -6.23 -13.44 -4.62
C ILE A 228 -7.70 -13.12 -4.36
N LYS A 229 -8.43 -12.67 -5.38
CA LYS A 229 -9.86 -12.37 -5.22
C LYS A 229 -10.69 -13.60 -4.89
N SER A 230 -10.34 -14.76 -5.43
CA SER A 230 -10.96 -16.04 -5.06
C SER A 230 -10.73 -16.35 -3.58
N ALA A 231 -9.50 -16.17 -3.09
CA ALA A 231 -9.17 -16.36 -1.67
C ALA A 231 -9.90 -15.38 -0.75
N LEU A 232 -9.93 -14.09 -1.10
CA LEU A 232 -10.64 -13.05 -0.38
C LEU A 232 -12.15 -13.36 -0.31
N SER A 233 -12.76 -13.69 -1.45
CA SER A 233 -14.20 -14.00 -1.54
C SER A 233 -14.59 -15.23 -0.71
N ARG A 234 -13.74 -16.28 -0.68
CA ARG A 234 -13.99 -17.51 0.08
C ARG A 234 -14.20 -17.27 1.57
N GLU A 235 -13.51 -16.28 2.13
CA GLU A 235 -13.53 -15.96 3.57
C GLU A 235 -14.19 -14.61 3.87
N GLY A 236 -15.01 -14.11 2.92
CA GLY A 236 -15.81 -12.90 3.11
C GLY A 236 -14.97 -11.64 3.32
N ASN A 237 -13.82 -11.53 2.64
CA ASN A 237 -12.87 -10.42 2.72
C ASN A 237 -12.46 -10.07 4.16
N THR A 238 -12.40 -11.06 5.06
CA THR A 238 -12.14 -10.83 6.48
C THR A 238 -10.90 -11.60 6.94
N TYR A 239 -9.87 -10.86 7.31
CA TYR A 239 -8.65 -11.39 7.90
C TYR A 239 -8.77 -11.52 9.41
N LYS A 240 -8.05 -12.52 9.96
CA LYS A 240 -7.75 -12.61 11.39
C LYS A 240 -6.25 -12.44 11.61
N PHE A 241 -5.86 -11.39 12.33
CA PHE A 241 -4.47 -11.14 12.67
C PHE A 241 -4.21 -11.37 14.15
N TYR A 242 -3.21 -12.19 14.41
CA TYR A 242 -2.83 -12.61 15.76
C TYR A 242 -1.49 -12.00 16.14
N ALA A 243 -1.45 -11.38 17.31
CA ALA A 243 -0.20 -10.99 17.95
C ALA A 243 0.44 -12.23 18.61
N VAL A 244 1.72 -12.44 18.36
CA VAL A 244 2.51 -13.52 18.95
C VAL A 244 3.79 -12.99 19.58
N LYS A 245 4.34 -13.76 20.53
CA LYS A 245 5.63 -13.45 21.17
C LYS A 245 6.76 -13.63 20.16
N ASP A 246 6.88 -14.84 19.65
CA ASP A 246 8.00 -15.27 18.83
C ASP A 246 7.66 -16.59 18.11
N PHE A 247 8.41 -16.89 17.06
CA PHE A 247 8.43 -18.14 16.29
C PHE A 247 9.69 -18.16 15.40
N ASP A 248 10.08 -19.33 14.91
CA ASP A 248 11.23 -19.44 14.01
C ASP A 248 10.97 -18.73 12.68
N GLY A 249 11.89 -17.82 12.29
CA GLY A 249 11.80 -17.03 11.05
C GLY A 249 11.63 -15.53 11.30
N GLY A 250 11.06 -14.85 10.29
CA GLY A 250 10.84 -13.40 10.29
C GLY A 250 9.79 -12.93 11.29
N ASP A 251 9.41 -11.65 11.22
CA ASP A 251 8.46 -11.04 12.17
C ASP A 251 6.98 -11.28 11.83
N ALA A 252 6.69 -11.97 10.72
CA ALA A 252 5.36 -12.27 10.26
C ALA A 252 5.28 -13.72 9.74
N LYS A 253 4.07 -14.30 9.76
CA LYS A 253 3.78 -15.64 9.24
C LYS A 253 2.34 -15.71 8.74
N GLY A 254 2.11 -16.06 7.47
CA GLY A 254 0.79 -16.34 6.91
C GLY A 254 0.37 -17.81 7.03
N ASP A 255 -0.90 -18.09 7.33
CA ASP A 255 -1.46 -19.43 7.19
C ASP A 255 -1.76 -19.74 5.72
N ILE A 256 -1.13 -20.76 5.16
CA ILE A 256 -1.28 -21.09 3.74
C ILE A 256 -2.76 -21.39 3.40
N GLY A 257 -3.33 -20.60 2.49
CA GLY A 257 -4.71 -20.76 2.00
C GLY A 257 -5.80 -20.39 3.02
N LYS A 258 -5.46 -19.64 4.05
CA LYS A 258 -6.42 -19.09 5.03
C LYS A 258 -6.13 -17.61 5.25
N LEU A 259 -7.17 -16.78 5.38
CA LEU A 259 -7.01 -15.35 5.71
C LEU A 259 -6.67 -15.13 7.19
N SER A 260 -5.62 -15.80 7.67
CA SER A 260 -5.04 -15.61 8.98
C SER A 260 -3.53 -15.42 8.92
N ALA A 261 -3.02 -14.49 9.71
CA ALA A 261 -1.58 -14.25 9.82
C ALA A 261 -1.20 -13.91 11.27
N TYR A 262 0.05 -14.20 11.59
CA TYR A 262 0.64 -14.05 12.92
C TYR A 262 1.80 -13.07 12.83
N PHE A 263 1.88 -12.15 13.77
CA PHE A 263 2.88 -11.10 13.77
C PHE A 263 3.55 -11.00 15.14
N LYS A 264 4.88 -10.97 15.14
CA LYS A 264 5.65 -10.72 16.35
C LYS A 264 5.40 -9.29 16.80
N LEU A 265 4.85 -9.12 18.00
CA LEU A 265 4.50 -7.80 18.55
C LEU A 265 5.69 -6.84 18.52
N LYS A 266 6.84 -7.31 19.02
CA LYS A 266 8.08 -6.53 19.06
C LYS A 266 8.55 -6.17 17.64
N GLY A 267 8.49 -7.11 16.71
CA GLY A 267 8.85 -6.90 15.31
C GLY A 267 8.03 -5.77 14.69
N MET A 268 6.70 -5.85 14.80
CA MET A 268 5.80 -4.83 14.22
C MET A 268 5.92 -3.46 14.90
N ALA A 269 6.12 -3.42 16.22
CA ALA A 269 6.29 -2.17 16.95
C ALA A 269 7.56 -1.40 16.55
N ASN A 270 8.68 -2.11 16.35
CA ASN A 270 9.97 -1.49 16.05
C ASN A 270 10.31 -1.46 14.55
N SER A 271 9.41 -1.96 13.70
CA SER A 271 9.63 -2.09 12.26
C SER A 271 9.70 -0.72 11.59
N LYS A 272 10.68 -0.55 10.71
CA LYS A 272 10.63 0.51 9.69
C LYS A 272 9.63 0.09 8.63
N LEU A 273 8.57 0.88 8.42
CA LEU A 273 7.44 0.50 7.56
C LEU A 273 7.92 0.07 6.16
N LYS A 274 8.83 0.81 5.54
CA LYS A 274 9.39 0.45 4.22
C LYS A 274 10.18 -0.86 4.15
N ALA A 275 10.79 -1.30 5.26
CA ALA A 275 11.56 -2.54 5.31
C ALA A 275 10.66 -3.75 5.58
N SER A 276 9.61 -3.55 6.36
CA SER A 276 8.73 -4.63 6.83
C SER A 276 7.48 -4.82 5.96
N ALA A 277 6.99 -3.79 5.26
CA ALA A 277 5.82 -3.92 4.39
C ALA A 277 6.00 -4.96 3.25
N PRO A 278 7.18 -5.10 2.61
CA PRO A 278 7.42 -6.21 1.68
C PRO A 278 7.30 -7.60 2.32
N LEU A 279 7.74 -7.75 3.57
CA LEU A 279 7.56 -8.99 4.34
C LEU A 279 6.08 -9.22 4.66
N VAL A 280 5.32 -8.18 5.03
CA VAL A 280 3.87 -8.31 5.22
C VAL A 280 3.21 -8.78 3.92
N LEU A 281 3.58 -8.21 2.77
CA LEU A 281 3.08 -8.65 1.46
C LEU A 281 3.46 -10.11 1.16
N HIS A 282 4.68 -10.54 1.46
CA HIS A 282 5.10 -11.94 1.38
C HIS A 282 4.13 -12.85 2.14
N GLU A 283 3.90 -12.54 3.42
CA GLU A 283 3.06 -13.37 4.29
C GLU A 283 1.58 -13.34 3.90
N LEU A 284 1.05 -12.20 3.44
CA LEU A 284 -0.29 -12.16 2.87
C LEU A 284 -0.39 -13.06 1.62
N THR A 285 0.67 -13.16 0.84
CA THR A 285 0.68 -14.04 -0.33
C THR A 285 0.55 -15.52 0.06
N HIS A 286 1.08 -15.92 1.22
CA HIS A 286 0.77 -17.23 1.81
C HIS A 286 -0.72 -17.39 2.13
N THR A 287 -1.33 -16.38 2.74
CA THR A 287 -2.76 -16.43 3.12
C THR A 287 -3.70 -16.65 1.94
N PHE A 288 -3.32 -16.20 0.75
CA PHE A 288 -4.09 -16.44 -0.47
C PHE A 288 -4.05 -17.91 -0.92
N GLY A 289 -2.97 -18.63 -0.60
CA GLY A 289 -2.79 -20.04 -0.95
C GLY A 289 -1.47 -20.36 -1.63
N TYR A 290 -0.66 -19.36 -1.98
CA TYR A 290 0.65 -19.62 -2.58
C TYR A 290 1.61 -20.11 -1.51
N ARG A 291 2.14 -21.32 -1.69
CA ARG A 291 3.22 -21.86 -0.87
C ARG A 291 4.55 -21.70 -1.58
N HIS A 292 5.63 -21.67 -0.82
CA HIS A 292 6.98 -21.86 -1.35
C HIS A 292 7.64 -23.12 -0.77
N ALA A 293 8.59 -23.70 -1.50
CA ALA A 293 9.48 -24.74 -0.95
C ALA A 293 10.54 -24.05 -0.07
N GLY A 294 11.07 -24.74 0.94
CA GLY A 294 12.34 -24.37 1.58
C GLY A 294 13.34 -25.46 1.24
N ALA A 295 14.49 -25.12 0.66
CA ALA A 295 15.60 -26.05 0.63
C ALA A 295 16.35 -25.98 1.96
N ASP A 296 16.82 -27.13 2.43
CA ASP A 296 17.74 -27.25 3.56
C ASP A 296 18.85 -26.21 3.44
N GLN A 297 18.99 -25.34 4.45
CA GLN A 297 19.97 -24.24 4.50
C GLN A 297 21.42 -24.73 4.32
N ASN A 298 21.67 -26.04 4.46
CA ASN A 298 23.00 -26.65 4.37
C ASN A 298 23.41 -27.08 2.96
N THR A 299 22.48 -27.20 2.00
CA THR A 299 22.81 -27.55 0.60
C THR A 299 22.15 -26.57 -0.36
N VAL A 300 22.93 -25.59 -0.81
CA VAL A 300 22.49 -24.42 -1.59
C VAL A 300 21.93 -24.83 -2.96
N LYS A 301 20.65 -25.21 -2.98
CA LYS A 301 19.76 -25.14 -4.13
C LYS A 301 18.39 -24.68 -3.63
N MET A 302 18.29 -23.40 -3.25
CA MET A 302 16.96 -22.78 -3.16
C MET A 302 16.37 -22.77 -4.56
N LYS A 303 15.31 -23.57 -4.71
CA LYS A 303 14.40 -23.52 -5.84
C LYS A 303 13.85 -22.09 -5.94
N PRO A 304 13.62 -21.47 -7.12
CA PRO A 304 12.83 -20.24 -7.23
C PRO A 304 11.52 -20.36 -6.44
N ASN A 305 11.56 -19.92 -5.20
CA ASN A 305 10.55 -20.20 -4.19
C ASN A 305 9.40 -19.23 -4.49
N ASN A 306 8.33 -19.78 -5.03
CA ASN A 306 7.40 -19.06 -5.89
C ASN A 306 6.63 -17.91 -5.23
N VAL A 307 5.91 -17.16 -6.07
CA VAL A 307 5.07 -15.96 -5.85
C VAL A 307 5.39 -15.11 -4.60
N PRO A 308 5.18 -15.54 -3.33
CA PRO A 308 5.64 -14.83 -2.14
C PRO A 308 7.03 -14.15 -2.22
N TYR A 309 8.10 -14.86 -2.62
CA TYR A 309 9.42 -14.21 -2.72
C TYR A 309 9.53 -13.26 -3.90
N LEU A 310 8.89 -13.55 -5.03
CA LEU A 310 8.87 -12.65 -6.19
C LEU A 310 8.28 -11.30 -5.78
N VAL A 311 7.12 -11.31 -5.13
CA VAL A 311 6.43 -10.07 -4.72
C VAL A 311 7.21 -9.31 -3.66
N GLN A 312 7.88 -10.01 -2.75
CA GLN A 312 8.76 -9.39 -1.76
C GLN A 312 9.98 -8.74 -2.43
N LEU A 313 10.70 -9.48 -3.27
CA LEU A 313 11.91 -8.99 -3.94
C LEU A 313 11.65 -7.77 -4.81
N MET A 314 10.57 -7.81 -5.61
CA MET A 314 10.28 -6.72 -6.53
C MET A 314 9.78 -5.45 -5.84
N THR A 315 9.42 -5.54 -4.55
CA THR A 315 8.94 -4.39 -3.76
C THR A 315 9.94 -3.88 -2.72
N MET A 316 11.00 -4.63 -2.41
CA MET A 316 12.01 -4.25 -1.41
C MET A 316 13.01 -3.18 -1.88
N ASP A 317 13.44 -2.34 -0.93
CA ASP A 317 14.67 -1.57 -1.05
C ASP A 317 15.85 -2.53 -1.13
N SER A 318 16.74 -2.31 -2.09
CA SER A 318 17.98 -3.10 -2.25
C SER A 318 17.83 -4.42 -3.00
N ALA A 319 16.83 -4.54 -3.89
CA ALA A 319 16.69 -5.67 -4.82
C ALA A 319 18.00 -6.02 -5.61
N MET A 320 19.01 -5.13 -5.62
CA MET A 320 20.30 -5.29 -6.28
C MET A 320 21.55 -5.05 -5.40
N GLN A 321 21.45 -4.79 -4.10
CA GLN A 321 22.66 -4.50 -3.32
C GLN A 321 23.30 -5.80 -2.82
N ASP A 322 24.64 -5.88 -2.85
CA ASP A 322 25.46 -7.03 -2.44
C ASP A 322 25.26 -7.50 -0.97
N GLN A 323 24.42 -6.81 -0.20
CA GLN A 323 24.22 -6.99 1.24
C GLN A 323 23.08 -7.95 1.62
N TYR A 324 22.50 -8.67 0.67
CA TYR A 324 21.48 -9.66 1.02
C TYR A 324 22.02 -10.75 1.95
N GLN A 325 21.19 -11.17 2.91
CA GLN A 325 21.46 -12.33 3.76
C GLN A 325 20.34 -13.37 3.57
N GLY A 326 20.70 -14.64 3.67
CA GLY A 326 19.73 -15.76 3.68
C GLY A 326 19.01 -15.98 2.35
N ASP A 327 17.72 -16.29 2.43
CA ASP A 327 16.88 -16.80 1.33
C ASP A 327 16.78 -15.83 0.13
N MET A 328 16.90 -14.53 0.38
CA MET A 328 16.85 -13.48 -0.63
C MET A 328 18.10 -13.44 -1.52
N GLN A 329 19.28 -13.60 -0.92
CA GLN A 329 20.53 -13.73 -1.69
C GLN A 329 20.50 -15.01 -2.52
N MET A 330 20.00 -16.09 -1.93
CA MET A 330 19.90 -17.39 -2.60
C MET A 330 18.93 -17.36 -3.78
N PHE A 331 17.76 -16.73 -3.66
CA PHE A 331 16.83 -16.57 -4.78
C PHE A 331 17.40 -15.66 -5.88
N SER A 332 17.97 -14.51 -5.52
CA SER A 332 18.61 -13.59 -6.49
C SER A 332 19.71 -14.31 -7.29
N ASN A 333 20.57 -15.07 -6.62
CA ASN A 333 21.61 -15.88 -7.27
C ASN A 333 21.03 -16.97 -8.18
N SER A 334 19.93 -17.61 -7.77
CA SER A 334 19.24 -18.64 -8.57
C SER A 334 18.68 -18.06 -9.88
N VAL A 335 18.00 -16.91 -9.81
CA VAL A 335 17.48 -16.20 -10.99
C VAL A 335 18.61 -15.76 -11.92
N ASN A 336 19.69 -15.17 -11.37
CA ASN A 336 20.83 -14.70 -12.14
C ASN A 336 21.61 -15.86 -12.81
N GLY A 337 21.72 -17.01 -12.14
CA GLY A 337 22.46 -18.18 -12.62
C GLY A 337 21.76 -18.97 -13.73
N ILE A 338 20.43 -18.93 -13.80
CA ILE A 338 19.65 -19.75 -14.75
C ILE A 338 19.46 -19.02 -16.08
N ASN A 339 19.22 -17.71 -16.07
CA ASN A 339 18.71 -17.02 -17.25
C ASN A 339 19.67 -16.03 -17.92
N GLN A 340 20.76 -15.58 -17.28
CA GLN A 340 21.53 -14.40 -17.73
C GLN A 340 20.67 -13.15 -18.02
N ILE A 341 19.38 -13.18 -17.69
CA ILE A 341 18.45 -12.09 -17.91
C ILE A 341 18.72 -11.08 -16.79
N LYS A 342 18.99 -9.84 -17.20
CA LYS A 342 19.18 -8.73 -16.28
C LYS A 342 17.87 -8.49 -15.55
N TRP A 343 17.82 -8.86 -14.28
CA TRP A 343 16.71 -8.56 -13.37
C TRP A 343 16.32 -7.08 -13.47
N TYR A 344 15.03 -6.77 -13.61
CA TYR A 344 14.55 -5.39 -13.53
C TYR A 344 14.30 -5.02 -12.07
N ALA A 345 15.34 -4.54 -11.40
CA ALA A 345 15.15 -3.84 -10.15
C ALA A 345 15.00 -2.34 -10.42
N GLY A 346 13.85 -1.80 -10.05
CA GLY A 346 13.71 -0.36 -9.83
C GLY A 346 13.99 0.01 -8.37
N ASP A 347 13.91 1.30 -8.07
CA ASP A 347 13.85 1.80 -6.70
C ASP A 347 12.68 1.14 -5.94
N SER A 348 12.85 0.87 -4.63
CA SER A 348 11.81 0.30 -3.76
C SER A 348 10.47 0.93 -4.03
N MET A 349 9.47 0.12 -4.32
CA MET A 349 8.12 0.64 -4.54
C MET A 349 7.62 1.34 -3.29
N PHE A 350 7.84 0.77 -2.10
CA PHE A 350 7.41 1.41 -0.84
C PHE A 350 8.13 2.73 -0.59
N SER A 351 9.43 2.83 -0.88
CA SER A 351 10.18 4.08 -0.69
C SER A 351 9.84 5.11 -1.77
N THR A 352 9.54 4.66 -2.99
CA THR A 352 9.06 5.53 -4.08
C THR A 352 7.72 6.16 -3.71
N TYR A 353 6.79 5.38 -3.17
CA TYR A 353 5.43 5.83 -2.89
C TYR A 353 5.26 6.52 -1.55
N PHE A 354 6.09 6.23 -0.55
CA PHE A 354 5.88 6.74 0.82
C PHE A 354 7.11 7.45 1.41
N GLY A 355 8.19 7.59 0.63
CA GLY A 355 9.40 8.30 1.05
C GLY A 355 10.28 7.50 2.00
N ASN A 356 11.24 8.20 2.62
CA ASN A 356 12.06 7.66 3.69
C ASN A 356 11.40 8.00 5.02
N ASP A 357 10.82 6.99 5.69
CA ASP A 357 10.33 7.11 7.07
C ASP A 357 11.47 7.46 8.04
#